data_AF-A0A0U3AC88-F1
#
_entry.id   AF-A0A0U3AC88-F1
#
_cell.length_a   1.000
_cell.length_b   1.000
_cell.length_c   1.000
_cell.angle_alpha   90.00
_cell.angle_beta   90.00
_cell.angle_gamma   90.00
#
_symmetry.space_group_name_H-M   'P 1'
#
loop_
_entity.id
_entity.type
_entity.pdbx_description
1 polymer ?
#
loop_
_entity_poly.entity_id
_entity_poly.type
_entity_poly.pdbx_seq_one_letter_code
_entity_poly.pdbx_strand_id
1 'polypeptide(L)'
;MSKPHPTIDAGVQPHFRYNAEIRKYLSPTHKLRSIPDVEQQWYQAPGGDYRQDLYGDGYPGSDPDTVARHLFTEAGVDCAILNPLTRGNIADYLLNSRICAAVNDWLLDRWLEPDSTGRFLGTIRVNPEDVKGAVEEIERLADHPKMVQVGIPLQSREPYGKPMFEPIWEAAAAHGLPVAVHINGGNGVDHAPTFAGHAYTYPGYAAFMPLNSFVHLATLIIEGMFGRHPGLRFVFADGGYDILTPLMWRLDTFWMSMRDQTPWVDLYPSEYLRDHVRFCSSALDGPTDASLAERWLDFTDKADL
;
A
#
# COMPACT_ATOMS: atom_id res chain seq x y z
N MET A 1 -11.69 -10.80 -30.41
CA MET A 1 -10.32 -10.42 -30.00
C MET A 1 -10.17 -10.79 -28.54
N SER A 2 -9.33 -11.78 -28.21
CA SER A 2 -9.07 -12.14 -26.80
C SER A 2 -8.30 -11.01 -26.14
N LYS A 3 -8.76 -10.48 -25.00
CA LYS A 3 -7.95 -9.57 -24.18
C LYS A 3 -6.64 -10.29 -23.83
N PRO A 4 -5.46 -9.70 -24.12
CA PRO A 4 -4.17 -10.39 -23.94
C PRO A 4 -3.79 -10.59 -22.45
N HIS A 5 -4.33 -9.78 -21.53
CA HIS A 5 -4.09 -9.88 -20.09
C HIS A 5 -5.35 -9.48 -19.28
N PRO A 6 -5.58 -10.06 -18.09
CA PRO A 6 -6.68 -9.66 -17.21
C PRO A 6 -6.47 -8.22 -16.73
N THR A 7 -7.54 -7.44 -16.68
CA THR A 7 -7.59 -6.11 -16.10
C THR A 7 -7.78 -6.23 -14.58
N ILE A 8 -6.80 -5.76 -13.81
CA ILE A 8 -6.81 -5.83 -12.34
C ILE A 8 -6.99 -4.43 -11.78
N ASP A 9 -8.00 -4.24 -10.93
CA ASP A 9 -8.07 -3.05 -10.08
C ASP A 9 -7.28 -3.30 -8.79
N ALA A 10 -6.12 -2.66 -8.66
CA ALA A 10 -5.20 -2.89 -7.54
C ALA A 10 -5.40 -1.91 -6.35
N GLY A 11 -6.34 -0.97 -6.46
CA GLY A 11 -6.53 0.15 -5.52
C GLY A 11 -7.86 0.13 -4.77
N VAL A 12 -8.52 -1.03 -4.63
CA VAL A 12 -9.86 -1.11 -4.05
C VAL A 12 -9.80 -1.13 -2.53
N GLN A 13 -10.45 -0.17 -1.88
CA GLN A 13 -10.52 -0.09 -0.41
C GLN A 13 -11.89 -0.62 0.09
N PRO A 14 -11.94 -1.79 0.74
CA PRO A 14 -13.12 -2.22 1.46
C PRO A 14 -13.21 -1.51 2.82
N HIS A 15 -14.43 -1.27 3.29
CA HIS A 15 -14.68 -0.63 4.59
C HIS A 15 -15.52 -1.51 5.51
N PHE A 16 -15.29 -1.44 6.83
CA PHE A 16 -16.24 -1.96 7.80
C PHE A 16 -17.62 -1.32 7.58
N ARG A 17 -18.70 -2.06 7.87
CA ARG A 17 -20.05 -1.47 7.80
C ARG A 17 -20.21 -0.34 8.82
N TYR A 18 -19.55 -0.51 9.97
CA TYR A 18 -19.45 0.45 11.07
C TYR A 18 -18.17 0.16 11.87
N ASN A 19 -17.52 1.19 12.44
CA ASN A 19 -16.23 1.04 13.13
C ASN A 19 -16.25 -0.01 14.26
N ALA A 20 -17.38 -0.22 14.93
CA ALA A 20 -17.50 -1.23 15.99
C ALA A 20 -17.41 -2.69 15.48
N GLU A 21 -17.52 -2.93 14.17
CA GLU A 21 -17.49 -4.28 13.59
C GLU A 21 -16.17 -4.99 13.83
N ILE A 22 -15.04 -4.27 13.81
CA ILE A 22 -13.70 -4.81 14.10
C ILE A 22 -13.66 -5.54 15.45
N ARG A 23 -14.49 -5.12 16.41
CA ARG A 23 -14.55 -5.74 17.74
C ARG A 23 -14.90 -7.22 17.66
N LYS A 24 -15.64 -7.71 16.64
CA LYS A 24 -15.97 -9.13 16.50
C LYS A 24 -14.72 -10.00 16.39
N TYR A 25 -13.68 -9.50 15.70
CA TYR A 25 -12.45 -10.20 15.35
C TYR A 25 -11.34 -10.05 16.39
N LEU A 26 -11.62 -9.40 17.52
CA LEU A 26 -10.66 -9.24 18.60
C LEU A 26 -10.91 -10.22 19.74
N SER A 27 -9.82 -10.66 20.36
CA SER A 27 -9.89 -11.47 21.59
C SER A 27 -10.63 -10.72 22.71
N PRO A 28 -11.18 -11.42 23.71
CA PRO A 28 -11.87 -10.81 24.85
C PRO A 28 -11.06 -9.70 25.56
N THR A 29 -9.76 -9.90 25.76
CA THR A 29 -8.89 -8.90 26.42
C THR A 29 -8.76 -7.62 25.60
N HIS A 30 -8.61 -7.73 24.27
CA HIS A 30 -8.45 -6.58 23.39
C HIS A 30 -9.77 -5.83 23.15
N LYS A 31 -10.93 -6.50 23.26
CA LYS A 31 -12.25 -5.85 23.23
C LYS A 31 -12.44 -4.82 24.36
N LEU A 32 -11.74 -4.96 25.49
CA LEU A 32 -11.82 -4.02 26.61
C LEU A 32 -11.03 -2.72 26.36
N ARG A 33 -10.19 -2.68 25.32
CA ARG A 33 -9.37 -1.52 24.97
C ARG A 33 -10.18 -0.53 24.14
N SER A 34 -9.78 0.74 24.21
CA SER A 34 -10.17 1.74 23.21
C SER A 34 -9.44 1.44 21.91
N ILE A 35 -10.20 1.36 20.82
CA ILE A 35 -9.68 1.08 19.48
C ILE A 35 -10.01 2.30 18.65
N PRO A 36 -9.02 2.91 17.97
CA PRO A 36 -9.29 4.05 17.11
C PRO A 36 -10.11 3.62 15.90
N ASP A 37 -10.91 4.55 15.38
CA ASP A 37 -11.65 4.33 14.14
C ASP A 37 -10.66 4.13 12.98
N VAL A 38 -10.72 2.96 12.36
CA VAL A 38 -9.79 2.57 11.30
C VAL A 38 -10.19 3.10 9.92
N GLU A 39 -11.41 3.62 9.79
CA GLU A 39 -11.99 4.08 8.51
C GLU A 39 -11.90 5.58 8.25
N GLN A 40 -11.38 6.38 9.20
CA GLN A 40 -11.36 7.84 9.04
C GLN A 40 -9.95 8.41 9.11
N GLN A 41 -9.53 9.07 8.03
CA GLN A 41 -8.27 9.81 7.98
C GLN A 41 -8.40 11.18 8.65
N TRP A 42 -7.28 11.74 9.12
CA TRP A 42 -7.26 13.09 9.73
C TRP A 42 -7.26 14.22 8.71
N TYR A 43 -6.61 14.01 7.56
CA TYR A 43 -6.69 14.91 6.42
C TYR A 43 -7.78 14.39 5.49
N GLN A 44 -8.96 15.01 5.53
CA GLN A 44 -10.08 14.62 4.67
C GLN A 44 -10.11 15.47 3.39
N ALA A 45 -10.52 14.85 2.29
CA ALA A 45 -10.72 15.55 1.04
C ALA A 45 -11.87 16.57 1.18
N PRO A 46 -11.78 17.76 0.54
CA PRO A 46 -12.91 18.69 0.49
C PRO A 46 -14.16 18.02 -0.13
N GLY A 47 -15.27 17.98 0.62
CA GLY A 47 -16.50 17.28 0.19
C GLY A 47 -16.67 15.87 0.78
N GLY A 48 -15.70 15.41 1.58
CA GLY A 48 -15.69 14.09 2.21
C GLY A 48 -14.95 13.04 1.39
N ASP A 49 -14.64 11.91 2.02
CA ASP A 49 -13.80 10.87 1.43
C ASP A 49 -14.59 9.90 0.52
N TYR A 50 -15.92 10.02 0.48
CA TYR A 50 -16.81 9.07 -0.18
C TYR A 50 -17.90 9.71 -1.03
N ARG A 51 -18.34 8.95 -2.05
CA ARG A 51 -19.53 9.24 -2.88
C ARG A 51 -20.78 9.37 -2.00
N GLN A 52 -21.37 10.57 -1.98
CA GLN A 52 -22.50 10.91 -1.11
C GLN A 52 -23.77 10.08 -1.40
N ASP A 53 -23.98 9.67 -2.66
CA ASP A 53 -25.12 8.87 -3.10
C ASP A 53 -25.07 7.39 -2.68
N LEU A 54 -23.90 6.92 -2.20
CA LEU A 54 -23.70 5.53 -1.79
C LEU A 54 -23.79 5.32 -0.28
N TYR A 55 -24.08 6.38 0.48
CA TYR A 55 -24.38 6.22 1.90
C TYR A 55 -25.74 5.55 2.08
N GLY A 56 -25.74 4.43 2.79
CA GLY A 56 -26.94 3.69 3.19
C GLY A 56 -26.85 3.28 4.67
N ASP A 57 -27.11 2.01 4.97
CA ASP A 57 -27.00 1.45 6.32
C ASP A 57 -25.55 1.28 6.84
N GLY A 58 -24.55 1.74 6.09
CA GLY A 58 -23.13 1.60 6.38
C GLY A 58 -22.27 2.51 5.49
N TYR A 59 -20.96 2.46 5.69
CA TYR A 59 -20.01 3.22 4.87
C TYR A 59 -20.07 2.79 3.39
N PRO A 60 -19.93 3.72 2.44
CA PRO A 60 -19.67 3.36 1.05
C PRO A 60 -18.46 2.42 0.96
N GLY A 61 -18.57 1.35 0.16
CA GLY A 61 -17.54 0.32 0.06
C GLY A 61 -17.55 -0.73 1.18
N SER A 62 -18.59 -0.78 2.01
CA SER A 62 -18.77 -1.84 3.03
C SER A 62 -19.65 -3.01 2.63
N ASP A 63 -20.30 -2.92 1.46
CA ASP A 63 -21.18 -3.95 0.92
C ASP A 63 -20.52 -4.64 -0.30
N PRO A 64 -20.13 -5.93 -0.19
CA PRO A 64 -19.46 -6.65 -1.26
C PRO A 64 -20.27 -6.69 -2.57
N ASP A 65 -21.60 -6.79 -2.50
CA ASP A 65 -22.45 -6.86 -3.69
C ASP A 65 -22.47 -5.54 -4.46
N THR A 66 -22.56 -4.42 -3.73
CA THR A 66 -22.46 -3.08 -4.31
C THR A 66 -21.09 -2.85 -4.96
N VAL A 67 -20.01 -3.23 -4.28
CA VAL A 67 -18.64 -3.11 -4.83
C VAL A 67 -18.45 -4.01 -6.05
N ALA A 68 -18.90 -5.26 -6.01
CA ALA A 68 -18.81 -6.20 -7.12
C ALA A 68 -19.56 -5.71 -8.37
N ARG A 69 -20.74 -5.09 -8.18
CA ARG A 69 -21.49 -4.48 -9.29
C ARG A 69 -20.70 -3.36 -9.95
N HIS A 70 -20.19 -2.40 -9.16
CA HIS A 70 -19.43 -1.27 -9.72
C HIS A 70 -18.14 -1.72 -10.41
N LEU A 71 -17.37 -2.61 -9.80
CA LEU A 71 -16.10 -3.06 -10.37
C LEU A 71 -16.31 -4.00 -11.56
N PHE A 72 -17.04 -5.09 -11.37
CA PHE A 72 -17.05 -6.17 -12.35
C PHE A 72 -18.14 -6.02 -13.41
N THR A 73 -19.24 -5.33 -13.11
CA THR A 73 -20.35 -5.14 -14.06
C THR A 73 -20.26 -3.80 -14.79
N GLU A 74 -20.01 -2.72 -14.05
CA GLU A 74 -20.01 -1.37 -14.62
C GLU A 74 -18.63 -0.96 -15.18
N ALA A 75 -17.55 -1.18 -14.42
CA ALA A 75 -16.20 -0.87 -14.87
C ALA A 75 -15.58 -2.00 -15.72
N GLY A 76 -16.03 -3.24 -15.55
CA GLY A 76 -15.59 -4.39 -16.36
C GLY A 76 -14.16 -4.86 -16.06
N VAL A 77 -13.70 -4.70 -14.81
CA VAL A 77 -12.41 -5.27 -14.35
C VAL A 77 -12.57 -6.78 -14.12
N ASP A 78 -11.51 -7.54 -14.34
CA ASP A 78 -11.53 -9.01 -14.25
C ASP A 78 -11.35 -9.48 -12.80
N CYS A 79 -10.52 -8.79 -12.03
CA CYS A 79 -10.36 -8.99 -10.59
C CYS A 79 -9.98 -7.69 -9.87
N ALA A 80 -10.11 -7.70 -8.55
CA ALA A 80 -9.83 -6.56 -7.67
C ALA A 80 -9.00 -6.99 -6.45
N ILE A 81 -7.93 -6.25 -6.14
CA ILE A 81 -7.13 -6.43 -4.94
C ILE A 81 -7.65 -5.47 -3.87
N LEU A 82 -8.14 -6.05 -2.78
CA LEU A 82 -8.70 -5.34 -1.65
C LEU A 82 -7.58 -4.92 -0.68
N ASN A 83 -7.51 -3.61 -0.42
CA ASN A 83 -6.55 -2.95 0.48
C ASN A 83 -7.31 -2.35 1.66
N PRO A 84 -7.64 -3.14 2.70
CA PRO A 84 -8.40 -2.62 3.83
C PRO A 84 -7.60 -1.59 4.61
N LEU A 85 -8.28 -0.52 5.03
CA LEU A 85 -7.65 0.56 5.80
C LEU A 85 -7.27 0.10 7.21
N THR A 86 -6.23 0.75 7.73
CA THR A 86 -5.77 0.63 9.11
C THR A 86 -5.51 2.02 9.66
N ARG A 87 -5.34 2.16 10.98
CA ARG A 87 -5.14 3.48 11.61
C ARG A 87 -3.77 4.13 11.30
N GLY A 88 -2.85 3.44 10.64
CA GLY A 88 -1.44 3.83 10.58
C GLY A 88 -0.70 3.38 11.85
N ASN A 89 0.42 4.01 12.21
CA ASN A 89 1.18 3.60 13.38
C ASN A 89 0.61 4.23 14.65
N ILE A 90 0.18 3.41 15.61
CA ILE A 90 -0.28 3.85 16.94
C ILE A 90 0.79 3.57 18.00
N ALA A 91 0.74 4.33 19.11
CA ALA A 91 1.75 4.22 20.18
C ALA A 91 1.85 2.80 20.77
N ASP A 92 0.71 2.14 20.95
CA ASP A 92 0.67 0.73 21.34
C ASP A 92 0.80 -0.14 20.09
N TYR A 93 2.04 -0.33 19.64
CA TYR A 93 2.35 -1.06 18.42
C TYR A 93 1.88 -2.53 18.50
N LEU A 94 1.88 -3.16 19.68
CA LEU A 94 1.35 -4.51 19.83
C LEU A 94 -0.17 -4.57 19.66
N LEU A 95 -0.90 -3.55 20.14
CA LEU A 95 -2.30 -3.39 19.80
C LEU A 95 -2.50 -3.18 18.30
N ASN A 96 -1.59 -2.46 17.63
CA ASN A 96 -1.64 -2.30 16.16
C ASN A 96 -1.53 -3.65 15.44
N SER A 97 -0.60 -4.51 15.86
CA SER A 97 -0.48 -5.87 15.32
C SER A 97 -1.79 -6.65 15.46
N ARG A 98 -2.52 -6.48 16.58
CA ARG A 98 -3.84 -7.11 16.79
C ARG A 98 -4.94 -6.49 15.94
N ILE A 99 -4.87 -5.19 15.66
CA ILE A 99 -5.80 -4.51 14.73
C ILE A 99 -5.57 -5.04 13.31
N CYS A 100 -4.32 -5.13 12.85
CA CYS A 100 -3.98 -5.72 11.55
C CYS A 100 -4.52 -7.15 11.41
N ALA A 101 -4.27 -8.02 12.39
CA ALA A 101 -4.78 -9.38 12.37
C ALA A 101 -6.32 -9.44 12.34
N ALA A 102 -6.99 -8.60 13.13
CA ALA A 102 -8.45 -8.50 13.13
C ALA A 102 -9.02 -8.00 11.79
N VAL A 103 -8.33 -7.08 11.12
CA VAL A 103 -8.66 -6.61 9.77
C VAL A 103 -8.49 -7.72 8.74
N ASN A 104 -7.42 -8.52 8.84
CA ASN A 104 -7.20 -9.66 7.95
C ASN A 104 -8.30 -10.72 8.12
N ASP A 105 -8.65 -11.06 9.36
CA ASP A 105 -9.72 -12.03 9.65
C ASP A 105 -11.09 -11.52 9.16
N TRP A 106 -11.33 -10.21 9.29
CA TRP A 106 -12.53 -9.57 8.72
C TRP A 106 -12.56 -9.62 7.19
N LEU A 107 -11.42 -9.34 6.54
CA LEU A 107 -11.31 -9.38 5.08
C LEU A 107 -11.63 -10.79 4.56
N LEU A 108 -11.10 -11.83 5.21
CA LEU A 108 -11.41 -13.22 4.90
C LEU A 108 -12.91 -13.49 5.05
N ASP A 109 -13.46 -13.29 6.26
CA ASP A 109 -14.84 -13.63 6.61
C ASP A 109 -15.88 -12.89 5.76
N ARG A 110 -15.66 -11.60 5.47
CA ARG A 110 -16.69 -10.75 4.85
C ARG A 110 -16.54 -10.58 3.36
N TRP A 111 -15.34 -10.73 2.82
CA TRP A 111 -15.06 -10.45 1.41
C TRP A 111 -14.58 -11.69 0.65
N LEU A 112 -13.59 -12.40 1.18
CA LEU A 112 -12.90 -13.42 0.40
C LEU A 112 -13.56 -14.80 0.48
N GLU A 113 -13.98 -15.26 1.67
CA GLU A 113 -14.63 -16.57 1.83
C GLU A 113 -16.02 -16.63 1.17
N PRO A 114 -16.87 -15.60 1.27
CA PRO A 114 -18.18 -15.62 0.59
C PRO A 114 -18.07 -15.50 -0.93
N ASP A 115 -16.97 -14.96 -1.47
CA ASP A 115 -16.80 -14.76 -2.91
C ASP A 115 -16.54 -16.09 -3.65
N SER A 116 -17.60 -16.73 -4.10
CA SER A 116 -17.49 -17.93 -4.95
C SER A 116 -16.92 -17.67 -6.35
N THR A 117 -16.82 -16.40 -6.80
CA THR A 117 -16.32 -16.06 -8.14
C THR A 117 -14.79 -15.99 -8.22
N GLY A 118 -14.12 -15.81 -7.07
CA GLY A 118 -12.66 -15.68 -7.00
C GLY A 118 -12.11 -14.39 -7.63
N ARG A 119 -12.96 -13.37 -7.76
CA ARG A 119 -12.59 -12.09 -8.37
C ARG A 119 -12.12 -11.07 -7.34
N PHE A 120 -12.44 -11.26 -6.07
CA PHE A 120 -11.82 -10.52 -4.98
C PHE A 120 -10.56 -11.24 -4.48
N LEU A 121 -9.47 -10.48 -4.44
CA LEU A 121 -8.19 -10.84 -3.86
C LEU A 121 -7.89 -9.90 -2.69
N GLY A 122 -7.05 -10.33 -1.76
CA GLY A 122 -6.82 -9.64 -0.50
C GLY A 122 -5.36 -9.31 -0.24
N THR A 123 -5.19 -8.33 0.65
CA THR A 123 -3.90 -7.86 1.16
C THR A 123 -3.74 -8.29 2.62
N ILE A 124 -2.64 -8.94 2.94
CA ILE A 124 -2.25 -9.28 4.32
C ILE A 124 -1.72 -8.01 4.98
N ARG A 125 -2.54 -7.36 5.80
CA ARG A 125 -2.11 -6.17 6.56
C ARG A 125 -1.18 -6.58 7.69
N VAL A 126 -0.03 -5.92 7.79
CA VAL A 126 0.93 -6.14 8.88
C VAL A 126 1.37 -4.82 9.51
N ASN A 127 1.84 -4.91 10.76
CA ASN A 127 2.40 -3.78 11.49
C ASN A 127 3.94 -3.83 11.42
N PRO A 128 4.61 -2.98 10.63
CA PRO A 128 6.06 -3.06 10.47
C PRO A 128 6.85 -2.69 11.74
N GLU A 129 6.24 -2.00 12.72
CA GLU A 129 6.85 -1.70 14.02
C GLU A 129 6.98 -2.93 14.93
N ASP A 130 6.21 -3.99 14.66
CA ASP A 130 6.32 -5.30 15.29
C ASP A 130 6.88 -6.30 14.28
N VAL A 131 8.17 -6.20 13.97
CA VAL A 131 8.82 -7.03 12.92
C VAL A 131 8.52 -8.52 13.10
N LYS A 132 8.59 -9.03 14.34
CA LYS A 132 8.29 -10.43 14.62
C LYS A 132 6.82 -10.76 14.35
N GLY A 133 5.90 -9.94 14.86
CA GLY A 133 4.47 -10.13 14.62
C GLY A 133 4.07 -9.99 13.15
N ALA A 134 4.75 -9.11 12.40
CA ALA A 134 4.54 -8.96 10.96
C ALA A 134 4.94 -10.22 10.19
N VAL A 135 6.11 -10.81 10.49
CA VAL A 135 6.55 -12.06 9.88
C VAL A 135 5.58 -13.20 10.21
N GLU A 136 5.20 -13.36 11.49
CA GLU A 136 4.23 -14.39 11.92
C GLU A 136 2.89 -14.27 11.19
N GLU A 137 2.40 -13.04 10.96
CA GLU A 137 1.14 -12.79 10.28
C GLU A 137 1.22 -13.05 8.76
N ILE A 138 2.36 -12.76 8.14
CA ILE A 138 2.65 -13.15 6.74
C ILE A 138 2.61 -14.67 6.64
N GLU A 139 3.39 -15.38 7.46
CA GLU A 139 3.46 -16.84 7.45
C GLU A 139 2.10 -17.49 7.70
N ARG A 140 1.27 -16.90 8.57
CA ARG A 140 -0.09 -17.39 8.85
C ARG A 140 -1.00 -17.39 7.61
N LEU A 141 -0.83 -16.42 6.72
CA LEU A 141 -1.78 -16.14 5.63
C LEU A 141 -1.18 -16.32 4.23
N ALA A 142 0.12 -16.55 4.10
CA ALA A 142 0.82 -16.60 2.82
C ALA A 142 0.32 -17.70 1.89
N ASP A 143 -0.10 -18.85 2.42
CA ASP A 143 -0.63 -19.96 1.63
C ASP A 143 -2.12 -19.82 1.28
N HIS A 144 -2.78 -18.74 1.74
CA HIS A 144 -4.18 -18.51 1.44
C HIS A 144 -4.35 -18.11 -0.04
N PRO A 145 -5.15 -18.84 -0.85
CA PRO A 145 -5.14 -18.70 -2.31
C PRO A 145 -5.64 -17.34 -2.81
N LYS A 146 -6.33 -16.58 -1.97
CA LYS A 146 -6.84 -15.24 -2.28
C LYS A 146 -6.06 -14.10 -1.61
N MET A 147 -5.06 -14.39 -0.77
CA MET A 147 -4.19 -13.35 -0.21
C MET A 147 -2.95 -13.24 -1.09
N VAL A 148 -2.79 -12.11 -1.78
CA VAL A 148 -1.85 -11.99 -2.91
C VAL A 148 -0.72 -11.00 -2.70
N GLN A 149 -0.73 -10.27 -1.58
CA GLN A 149 0.28 -9.27 -1.25
C GLN A 149 0.33 -8.97 0.24
N VAL A 150 1.44 -8.40 0.70
CA VAL A 150 1.60 -7.86 2.06
C VAL A 150 1.36 -6.36 2.03
N GLY A 151 0.52 -5.83 2.93
CA GLY A 151 0.17 -4.41 2.99
C GLY A 151 0.79 -3.70 4.18
N ILE A 152 1.49 -2.60 3.93
CA ILE A 152 2.12 -1.73 4.93
C ILE A 152 1.67 -0.27 4.76
N PRO A 153 1.78 0.58 5.80
CA PRO A 153 1.45 2.00 5.67
C PRO A 153 2.49 2.76 4.83
N LEU A 154 2.09 3.86 4.18
CA LEU A 154 3.03 4.78 3.55
C LEU A 154 3.76 5.64 4.57
N GLN A 155 3.08 6.03 5.65
CA GLN A 155 3.68 6.74 6.76
C GLN A 155 4.32 5.72 7.70
N SER A 156 5.63 5.86 7.87
CA SER A 156 6.45 5.02 8.75
C SER A 156 7.25 5.89 9.70
N ARG A 157 7.67 5.31 10.83
CA ARG A 157 8.61 5.97 11.74
C ARG A 157 10.03 5.93 11.20
N GLU A 158 10.29 5.09 10.21
CA GLU A 158 11.60 4.95 9.59
C GLU A 158 11.51 4.54 8.12
N PRO A 159 12.51 4.89 7.28
CA PRO A 159 12.55 4.42 5.90
C PRO A 159 12.65 2.89 5.78
N TYR A 160 11.87 2.30 4.88
CA TYR A 160 11.81 0.85 4.68
C TYR A 160 13.09 0.17 4.20
N GLY A 161 14.09 0.92 3.72
CA GLY A 161 15.41 0.37 3.46
C GLY A 161 16.21 -0.01 4.72
N LYS A 162 15.80 0.43 5.91
CA LYS A 162 16.56 0.15 7.14
C LYS A 162 16.60 -1.35 7.47
N PRO A 163 17.74 -1.89 7.96
CA PRO A 163 17.91 -3.33 8.21
C PRO A 163 16.88 -3.95 9.16
N MET A 164 16.31 -3.16 10.07
CA MET A 164 15.29 -3.67 11.00
C MET A 164 14.03 -4.18 10.31
N PHE A 165 13.69 -3.67 9.12
CA PHE A 165 12.53 -4.14 8.35
C PHE A 165 12.84 -5.32 7.43
N GLU A 166 14.13 -5.62 7.20
CA GLU A 166 14.57 -6.65 6.27
C GLU A 166 13.93 -8.04 6.52
N PRO A 167 13.73 -8.50 7.77
CA PRO A 167 13.05 -9.78 8.00
C PRO A 167 11.62 -9.84 7.43
N ILE A 168 10.91 -8.70 7.38
CA ILE A 168 9.56 -8.62 6.79
C ILE A 168 9.65 -8.80 5.27
N TRP A 169 10.64 -8.15 4.64
CA TRP A 169 10.86 -8.22 3.20
C TRP A 169 11.34 -9.61 2.77
N GLU A 170 12.19 -10.23 3.57
CA GLU A 170 12.65 -11.61 3.37
C GLU A 170 11.47 -12.58 3.42
N ALA A 171 10.58 -12.46 4.41
CA ALA A 171 9.38 -13.29 4.51
C ALA A 171 8.44 -13.09 3.30
N ALA A 172 8.18 -11.83 2.91
CA ALA A 172 7.36 -11.53 1.74
C ALA A 172 7.96 -12.13 0.45
N ALA A 173 9.27 -11.96 0.23
CA ALA A 173 9.97 -12.50 -0.93
C ALA A 173 9.99 -14.05 -0.94
N ALA A 174 10.18 -14.69 0.22
CA ALA A 174 10.18 -16.15 0.35
C ALA A 174 8.83 -16.78 -0.05
N HIS A 175 7.73 -16.08 0.22
CA HIS A 175 6.39 -16.48 -0.18
C HIS A 175 5.95 -15.94 -1.55
N GLY A 176 6.81 -15.22 -2.27
CA GLY A 176 6.49 -14.62 -3.57
C GLY A 176 5.40 -13.54 -3.50
N LEU A 177 5.22 -12.92 -2.34
CA LEU A 177 4.22 -11.88 -2.10
C LEU A 177 4.85 -10.49 -2.32
N PRO A 178 4.34 -9.67 -3.27
CA PRO A 178 4.74 -8.28 -3.35
C PRO A 178 4.30 -7.51 -2.10
N VAL A 179 5.05 -6.46 -1.78
CA VAL A 179 4.79 -5.55 -0.66
C VAL A 179 4.07 -4.31 -1.19
N ALA A 180 2.79 -4.18 -0.89
CA ALA A 180 1.98 -3.01 -1.20
C ALA A 180 2.08 -1.94 -0.12
N VAL A 181 2.60 -0.77 -0.49
CA VAL A 181 2.67 0.43 0.33
C VAL A 181 1.42 1.25 0.06
N HIS A 182 0.61 1.44 1.09
CA HIS A 182 -0.68 2.11 0.97
C HIS A 182 -0.77 3.28 1.94
N ILE A 183 -1.32 4.41 1.50
CA ILE A 183 -1.63 5.56 2.34
C ILE A 183 -2.50 5.11 3.51
N ASN A 184 -1.98 5.28 4.71
CA ASN A 184 -2.71 4.98 5.94
C ASN A 184 -2.30 6.07 6.91
N GLY A 185 -3.21 7.01 7.16
CA GLY A 185 -2.91 8.21 7.94
C GLY A 185 -4.07 8.58 8.86
N GLY A 186 -3.75 8.86 10.13
CA GLY A 186 -4.72 9.25 11.15
C GLY A 186 -4.02 9.73 12.42
N ASN A 187 -2.94 10.50 12.21
CA ASN A 187 -1.66 10.52 12.94
C ASN A 187 -1.71 9.91 14.34
N GLY A 188 -1.24 8.67 14.47
CA GLY A 188 -0.89 8.12 15.76
C GLY A 188 0.47 8.66 16.20
N VAL A 189 1.52 7.85 16.04
CA VAL A 189 2.92 8.19 16.32
C VAL A 189 3.77 8.25 15.05
N ASP A 190 3.10 8.44 13.91
CA ASP A 190 3.71 8.60 12.59
C ASP A 190 4.59 9.86 12.54
N HIS A 191 5.61 9.83 11.67
CA HIS A 191 6.30 11.07 11.33
C HIS A 191 5.39 12.01 10.56
N ALA A 192 5.73 13.30 10.63
CA ALA A 192 5.00 14.30 9.88
C ALA A 192 5.03 13.95 8.38
N PRO A 193 3.92 14.16 7.66
CA PRO A 193 3.76 13.66 6.30
C PRO A 193 4.62 14.39 5.25
N THR A 194 5.37 15.42 5.66
CA THR A 194 6.36 16.11 4.83
C THR A 194 7.68 16.24 5.58
N PHE A 195 8.79 16.39 4.85
CA PHE A 195 10.11 16.62 5.44
C PHE A 195 10.22 17.89 6.31
N ALA A 196 9.30 18.84 6.12
CA ALA A 196 9.29 20.11 6.85
C ALA A 196 8.22 20.16 7.96
N GLY A 197 7.57 19.03 8.28
CA GLY A 197 6.53 18.95 9.30
C GLY A 197 5.14 18.73 8.73
N HIS A 198 4.12 19.16 9.48
CA HIS A 198 2.72 18.92 9.15
C HIS A 198 2.20 19.98 8.17
N ALA A 199 1.50 19.53 7.12
CA ALA A 199 0.70 20.42 6.30
C ALA A 199 -0.51 20.94 7.08
N TYR A 200 -0.93 22.19 6.85
CA TYR A 200 -2.10 22.76 7.52
C TYR A 200 -3.44 22.26 6.95
N THR A 201 -3.46 21.87 5.67
CA THR A 201 -4.69 21.51 4.95
C THR A 201 -4.45 20.32 4.02
N TYR A 202 -5.54 19.67 3.62
CA TYR A 202 -5.52 18.49 2.75
C TYR A 202 -4.72 18.70 1.44
N PRO A 203 -4.87 19.81 0.68
CA PRO A 203 -4.10 19.97 -0.55
C PRO A 203 -2.58 19.93 -0.35
N GLY A 204 -2.09 20.52 0.75
CA GLY A 204 -0.66 20.46 1.10
C GLY A 204 -0.24 19.06 1.53
N TYR A 205 -1.09 18.34 2.27
CA TYR A 205 -0.84 16.96 2.65
C TYR A 205 -0.77 16.04 1.42
N ALA A 206 -1.79 16.07 0.56
CA ALA A 206 -1.92 15.20 -0.60
C ALA A 206 -0.83 15.48 -1.65
N ALA A 207 -0.53 16.76 -1.95
CA ALA A 207 0.45 17.11 -2.99
C ALA A 207 1.89 16.68 -2.66
N PHE A 208 2.25 16.56 -1.38
CA PHE A 208 3.59 16.14 -0.96
C PHE A 208 3.68 14.66 -0.56
N MET A 209 2.56 13.97 -0.45
CA MET A 209 2.52 12.56 -0.06
C MET A 209 3.43 11.68 -0.93
N PRO A 210 3.47 11.79 -2.27
CA PRO A 210 4.35 10.97 -3.11
C PRO A 210 5.83 11.03 -2.72
N LEU A 211 6.30 12.13 -2.13
CA LEU A 211 7.69 12.26 -1.70
C LEU A 211 8.08 11.21 -0.65
N ASN A 212 7.14 10.76 0.19
CA ASN A 212 7.39 9.68 1.15
C ASN A 212 7.58 8.34 0.44
N SER A 213 6.80 8.07 -0.61
CA SER A 213 6.98 6.87 -1.45
C SER A 213 8.39 6.83 -2.03
N PHE A 214 8.87 7.98 -2.53
CA PHE A 214 10.23 8.09 -3.05
C PHE A 214 11.30 7.87 -1.97
N VAL A 215 11.12 8.34 -0.73
CA VAL A 215 12.07 8.07 0.37
C VAL A 215 12.20 6.57 0.62
N HIS A 216 11.07 5.87 0.71
CA HIS A 216 11.08 4.43 0.90
C HIS A 216 11.75 3.72 -0.26
N LEU A 217 11.39 4.06 -1.50
CA LEU A 217 12.01 3.51 -2.70
C LEU A 217 13.52 3.75 -2.74
N ALA A 218 13.96 5.00 -2.58
CA ALA A 218 15.36 5.38 -2.65
C ALA A 218 16.19 4.64 -1.59
N THR A 219 15.66 4.51 -0.36
CA THR A 219 16.36 3.78 0.71
C THR A 219 16.39 2.26 0.45
N LEU A 220 15.31 1.65 -0.06
CA LEU A 220 15.33 0.23 -0.45
C LEU A 220 16.42 -0.06 -1.49
N ILE A 221 16.57 0.82 -2.49
CA ILE A 221 17.60 0.69 -3.52
C ILE A 221 19.01 0.91 -2.94
N ILE A 222 19.22 2.05 -2.27
CA ILE A 222 20.54 2.46 -1.78
C ILE A 222 21.08 1.55 -0.69
N GLU A 223 20.20 0.97 0.13
CA GLU A 223 20.57 -0.02 1.15
C GLU A 223 20.75 -1.43 0.56
N GLY A 224 20.61 -1.60 -0.76
CA GLY A 224 20.88 -2.86 -1.47
C GLY A 224 19.83 -3.95 -1.29
N MET A 225 18.61 -3.59 -0.89
CA MET A 225 17.57 -4.56 -0.54
C MET A 225 17.21 -5.47 -1.73
N PHE A 226 17.07 -4.89 -2.91
CA PHE A 226 16.73 -5.63 -4.14
C PHE A 226 17.86 -6.54 -4.64
N GLY A 227 19.12 -6.19 -4.35
CA GLY A 227 20.26 -7.06 -4.64
C GLY A 227 20.32 -8.28 -3.70
N ARG A 228 20.02 -8.09 -2.41
CA ARG A 228 19.95 -9.18 -1.43
C ARG A 228 18.73 -10.06 -1.59
N HIS A 229 17.60 -9.49 -2.02
CA HIS A 229 16.33 -10.19 -2.21
C HIS A 229 15.83 -10.03 -3.64
N PRO A 230 16.37 -10.78 -4.63
CA PRO A 230 16.00 -10.61 -6.04
C PRO A 230 14.52 -10.90 -6.36
N GLY A 231 13.82 -11.65 -5.51
CA GLY A 231 12.38 -11.90 -5.64
C GLY A 231 11.48 -10.82 -5.04
N LEU A 232 12.05 -9.86 -4.31
CA LEU A 232 11.30 -8.83 -3.60
C LEU A 232 10.71 -7.82 -4.58
N ARG A 233 9.42 -7.52 -4.42
CA ARG A 233 8.71 -6.52 -5.22
C ARG A 233 7.95 -5.58 -4.30
N PHE A 234 7.95 -4.29 -4.63
CA PHE A 234 7.17 -3.25 -3.98
C PHE A 234 6.14 -2.67 -4.95
N VAL A 235 4.92 -2.43 -4.46
CA VAL A 235 3.83 -1.78 -5.18
C VAL A 235 3.43 -0.55 -4.39
N PHE A 236 3.55 0.64 -4.97
CA PHE A 236 3.02 1.86 -4.36
C PHE A 236 1.57 2.05 -4.81
N ALA A 237 0.63 1.79 -3.90
CA ALA A 237 -0.78 1.53 -4.24
C ALA A 237 -1.64 2.78 -4.44
N ASP A 238 -1.17 3.95 -4.01
CA ASP A 238 -1.94 5.21 -4.06
C ASP A 238 -1.35 6.24 -5.02
N GLY A 239 -0.70 5.78 -6.09
CA GLY A 239 -0.14 6.65 -7.11
C GLY A 239 1.21 7.27 -6.75
N GLY A 240 1.45 8.49 -7.25
CA GLY A 240 2.69 9.23 -7.05
C GLY A 240 3.84 8.83 -7.99
N TYR A 241 3.54 8.19 -9.12
CA TYR A 241 4.55 7.85 -10.13
C TYR A 241 5.03 9.08 -10.92
N ASP A 242 4.25 10.17 -10.89
CA ASP A 242 4.49 11.45 -11.57
C ASP A 242 5.68 12.26 -11.01
N ILE A 243 6.26 11.84 -9.89
CA ILE A 243 7.52 12.39 -9.36
C ILE A 243 8.73 11.48 -9.60
N LEU A 244 8.50 10.23 -10.06
CA LEU A 244 9.53 9.20 -10.12
C LEU A 244 10.65 9.58 -11.10
N THR A 245 10.29 9.99 -12.31
CA THR A 245 11.17 10.41 -13.40
C THR A 245 12.25 11.41 -12.95
N PRO A 246 11.91 12.62 -12.47
CA PRO A 246 12.93 13.61 -12.06
C PRO A 246 13.72 13.18 -10.82
N LEU A 247 13.12 12.45 -9.88
CA LEU A 247 13.81 12.07 -8.65
C LEU A 247 14.77 10.89 -8.84
N MET A 248 14.44 9.93 -9.70
CA MET A 248 15.34 8.84 -10.05
C MET A 248 16.56 9.33 -10.82
N TRP A 249 16.41 10.31 -11.72
CA TRP A 249 17.56 10.95 -12.36
C TRP A 249 18.51 11.55 -11.30
N ARG A 250 17.97 12.22 -10.28
CA ARG A 250 18.82 12.73 -9.17
C ARG A 250 19.52 11.59 -8.45
N LEU A 251 18.81 10.51 -8.11
CA LEU A 251 19.39 9.37 -7.40
C LEU A 251 20.54 8.73 -8.18
N ASP A 252 20.34 8.46 -9.48
CA ASP A 252 21.38 7.94 -10.38
C ASP A 252 22.60 8.87 -10.41
N THR A 253 22.38 10.17 -10.56
CA THR A 253 23.45 11.18 -10.65
C THR A 253 24.35 11.18 -9.41
N PHE A 254 23.75 11.17 -8.22
CA PHE A 254 24.51 11.21 -6.97
C PHE A 254 25.13 9.85 -6.62
N TRP A 255 24.45 8.75 -6.90
CA TRP A 255 24.99 7.41 -6.72
C TRP A 255 26.25 7.18 -7.57
N MET A 256 26.27 7.60 -8.85
CA MET A 256 27.46 7.52 -9.71
C MET A 256 28.70 8.17 -9.09
N SER A 257 28.50 9.26 -8.35
CA SER A 257 29.58 10.06 -7.75
C SER A 257 30.01 9.54 -6.37
N MET A 258 29.25 8.62 -5.76
CA MET A 258 29.41 8.17 -4.37
C MET A 258 29.26 6.64 -4.23
N ARG A 259 29.65 5.89 -5.28
CA ARG A 259 29.58 4.42 -5.31
C ARG A 259 30.38 3.75 -4.18
N ASP A 260 31.42 4.40 -3.69
CA ASP A 260 32.25 3.94 -2.58
C ASP A 260 31.47 3.83 -1.26
N GLN A 261 30.40 4.61 -1.08
CA GLN A 261 29.54 4.56 0.11
C GLN A 261 28.41 3.53 -0.01
N THR A 262 28.19 2.97 -1.20
CA THR A 262 27.12 2.00 -1.49
C THR A 262 27.62 0.84 -2.36
N PRO A 263 28.73 0.16 -1.99
CA PRO A 263 29.41 -0.80 -2.85
C PRO A 263 28.61 -2.09 -3.13
N TRP A 264 27.49 -2.30 -2.46
CA TRP A 264 26.56 -3.42 -2.65
C TRP A 264 25.44 -3.12 -3.66
N VAL A 265 25.38 -1.90 -4.19
CA VAL A 265 24.42 -1.51 -5.24
C VAL A 265 25.14 -1.68 -6.59
N ASP A 266 24.76 -2.72 -7.32
CA ASP A 266 25.49 -3.16 -8.52
C ASP A 266 24.99 -2.52 -9.82
N LEU A 267 23.70 -2.15 -9.86
CA LEU A 267 23.04 -1.53 -11.01
C LEU A 267 22.81 -0.04 -10.77
N TYR A 268 22.53 0.72 -11.83
CA TYR A 268 21.98 2.05 -11.66
C TYR A 268 20.69 1.98 -10.83
N PRO A 269 20.47 2.91 -9.87
CA PRO A 269 19.26 2.92 -9.07
C PRO A 269 17.97 2.81 -9.90
N SER A 270 17.91 3.46 -11.07
CA SER A 270 16.78 3.36 -12.00
C SER A 270 16.58 2.00 -12.66
N GLU A 271 17.62 1.17 -12.81
CA GLU A 271 17.52 -0.17 -13.41
C GLU A 271 16.74 -1.15 -12.50
N TYR A 272 16.75 -0.95 -11.18
CA TYR A 272 15.99 -1.79 -10.25
C TYR A 272 14.46 -1.65 -10.40
N LEU A 273 13.97 -0.55 -10.99
CA LEU A 273 12.53 -0.27 -11.03
C LEU A 273 11.76 -1.35 -11.81
N ARG A 274 12.29 -1.74 -12.97
CA ARG A 274 11.65 -2.68 -13.90
C ARG A 274 11.29 -4.01 -13.23
N ASP A 275 12.18 -4.54 -12.42
CA ASP A 275 12.00 -5.88 -11.84
C ASP A 275 11.37 -5.86 -10.45
N HIS A 276 11.51 -4.75 -9.72
CA HIS A 276 11.18 -4.68 -8.30
C HIS A 276 10.07 -3.71 -7.93
N VAL A 277 9.64 -2.79 -8.80
CA VAL A 277 8.77 -1.68 -8.40
C VAL A 277 7.60 -1.50 -9.36
N ARG A 278 6.39 -1.38 -8.82
CA ARG A 278 5.18 -1.02 -9.56
C ARG A 278 4.45 0.13 -8.87
N PHE A 279 3.65 0.85 -9.63
CA PHE A 279 2.75 1.88 -9.12
C PHE A 279 1.33 1.60 -9.60
N CYS A 280 0.35 1.84 -8.74
CA CYS A 280 -1.04 1.90 -9.18
C CYS A 280 -1.30 3.28 -9.79
N SER A 281 -1.92 3.33 -10.98
CA SER A 281 -2.27 4.60 -11.61
C SER A 281 -3.39 5.30 -10.85
N SER A 282 -3.21 6.56 -10.46
CA SER A 282 -4.27 7.39 -9.89
C SER A 282 -4.74 8.46 -10.88
N ALA A 283 -6.02 8.82 -10.83
CA ALA A 283 -6.57 9.94 -11.60
C ALA A 283 -6.02 11.31 -11.15
N LEU A 284 -5.30 11.35 -10.02
CA LEU A 284 -4.66 12.54 -9.47
C LEU A 284 -3.19 12.67 -9.90
N ASP A 285 -2.61 11.64 -10.50
CA ASP A 285 -1.21 11.63 -10.93
C ASP A 285 -1.09 12.14 -12.35
N GLY A 286 -0.04 12.94 -12.62
CA GLY A 286 0.49 13.18 -13.96
C GLY A 286 -0.53 13.41 -15.08
N PRO A 287 -0.18 13.08 -16.33
CA PRO A 287 -1.16 13.03 -17.41
C PRO A 287 -2.11 11.85 -17.19
N THR A 288 -3.42 12.12 -17.10
CA THR A 288 -4.45 11.07 -16.92
C THR A 288 -4.74 10.30 -18.21
N ASP A 289 -4.33 10.83 -19.37
CA ASP A 289 -4.36 10.11 -20.63
C ASP A 289 -3.14 9.18 -20.74
N ALA A 290 -3.40 7.88 -20.94
CA ALA A 290 -2.36 6.85 -20.99
C ALA A 290 -1.26 7.14 -22.01
N SER A 291 -1.59 7.73 -23.17
CA SER A 291 -0.59 8.06 -24.20
C SER A 291 0.32 9.23 -23.80
N LEU A 292 -0.19 10.15 -22.97
CA LEU A 292 0.59 11.23 -22.40
C LEU A 292 1.43 10.75 -21.21
N ALA A 293 0.92 9.82 -20.40
CA ALA A 293 1.65 9.19 -19.32
C ALA A 293 2.86 8.40 -19.84
N GLU A 294 2.66 7.56 -20.86
CA GLU A 294 3.71 6.80 -21.55
C GLU A 294 4.81 7.73 -22.07
N ARG A 295 4.43 8.78 -22.81
CA ARG A 295 5.37 9.79 -23.32
C ARG A 295 6.16 10.52 -22.23
N TRP A 296 5.56 10.73 -21.06
CA TRP A 296 6.25 11.37 -19.95
C TRP A 296 7.27 10.44 -19.29
N LEU A 297 6.96 9.15 -19.20
CA LEU A 297 7.85 8.11 -18.70
C LEU A 297 8.98 7.77 -19.70
N ASP A 298 8.72 7.87 -21.01
CA ASP A 298 9.71 7.70 -22.09
C ASP A 298 10.94 8.59 -21.92
N PHE A 299 10.77 9.81 -21.39
CA PHE A 299 11.91 10.72 -21.16
C PHE A 299 12.98 10.15 -20.24
N THR A 300 12.66 9.10 -19.48
CA THR A 300 13.62 8.43 -18.61
C THR A 300 13.60 6.90 -18.71
N ASP A 301 13.14 6.36 -19.84
CA ASP A 301 13.11 4.92 -20.13
C ASP A 301 12.33 4.11 -19.09
N LYS A 302 11.17 4.64 -18.68
CA LYS A 302 10.31 4.08 -17.62
C LYS A 302 8.89 3.76 -18.08
N ALA A 303 8.63 3.78 -19.38
CA ALA A 303 7.29 3.63 -19.94
C ALA A 303 6.65 2.25 -19.68
N ASP A 304 7.44 1.26 -19.27
CA ASP A 304 7.01 -0.10 -18.99
C ASP A 304 7.00 -0.49 -17.50
N LEU A 305 7.13 0.51 -16.61
CA LEU A 305 6.92 0.38 -15.16
C LEU A 305 5.42 0.33 -14.82
#